data_AF-A0A231GSI0-F1
#
_entry.id   AF-A0A231GSI0-F1
#
_cell.length_a   1.000
_cell.length_b   1.000
_cell.length_c   1.000
_cell.angle_alpha   90.00
_cell.angle_beta   90.00
_cell.angle_gamma   90.00
#
_symmetry.space_group_name_H-M   'P 1'
#
loop_
_entity.id
_entity.type
_entity.pdbx_description
1 polymer ?
#
loop_
_entity_poly.entity_id
_entity_poly.type
_entity_poly.pdbx_seq_one_letter_code
_entity_poly.pdbx_strand_id
1 'polypeptide(L)' 'MCYCAVALVTDLDAGLESGEGVHAVDVFAEFKRNIEPFKELIRGAISAVEGTDTCARCRVHEGVTLPFDLP' A
#
# COMPACT_ATOMS: atom_id res chain seq x y z
N MET A 1 5.72 11.89 -8.27
CA MET A 1 5.80 10.53 -7.69
C MET A 1 4.41 9.94 -7.75
N CYS A 2 4.23 8.76 -8.34
CA CYS A 2 2.92 8.07 -8.32
C CYS A 2 2.88 7.23 -7.04
N TYR A 3 1.82 7.38 -6.24
CA TYR A 3 1.66 6.70 -4.97
C TYR A 3 0.30 6.01 -4.93
N CYS A 4 0.27 4.77 -4.45
CA CYS A 4 -0.95 3.99 -4.26
C CYS A 4 -0.86 3.25 -2.93
N ALA A 5 -1.85 3.45 -2.06
CA ALA A 5 -1.99 2.70 -0.82
C ALA A 5 -2.83 1.43 -1.07
N VAL A 6 -2.41 0.32 -0.49
CA VAL A 6 -3.15 -0.95 -0.51
C VAL A 6 -3.41 -1.36 0.93
N ALA A 7 -4.67 -1.60 1.28
CA ALA A 7 -5.08 -1.98 2.62
C ALA A 7 -5.46 -3.46 2.69
N LEU A 8 -5.02 -4.13 3.75
CA LEU A 8 -5.54 -5.43 4.16
C LEU A 8 -6.50 -5.19 5.33
N VAL A 9 -7.79 -5.45 5.11
CA VAL A 9 -8.81 -5.29 6.14
C VAL A 9 -8.67 -6.41 7.17
N THR A 10 -8.58 -6.05 8.45
CA THR A 10 -8.33 -6.99 9.55
C THR A 10 -9.53 -7.25 10.45
N ASP A 11 -10.45 -6.29 10.53
CA ASP A 11 -11.58 -6.27 11.46
C ASP A 11 -12.53 -5.10 11.09
N LEU A 12 -13.56 -4.89 11.91
CA LEU A 12 -14.57 -3.83 11.75
C LEU A 12 -14.36 -2.64 12.72
N ASP A 13 -13.13 -2.44 13.20
CA ASP A 13 -12.70 -1.40 14.14
C ASP A 13 -13.43 -1.48 15.48
N ALA A 14 -14.42 -0.63 15.73
CA ALA A 14 -15.17 -0.61 17.00
C ALA A 14 -16.22 -1.74 17.11
N GLY A 15 -16.37 -2.58 16.08
CA GLY A 15 -17.42 -3.59 16.00
C GLY A 15 -18.77 -3.00 15.62
N LEU A 16 -19.79 -3.86 15.47
CA LEU A 16 -21.16 -3.41 15.16
C LEU A 16 -21.95 -3.16 16.45
N GLU A 17 -21.66 -3.93 17.49
CA GLU A 17 -22.28 -3.79 18.81
C GLU A 17 -21.26 -3.42 19.91
N SER A 18 -21.77 -2.89 21.03
CA SER A 18 -20.93 -2.55 22.17
C SER A 18 -20.29 -3.79 22.77
N GLY A 19 -18.96 -3.81 22.80
CA GLY A 19 -18.17 -4.95 23.28
C GLY A 19 -17.49 -5.76 22.18
N GLU A 20 -17.80 -5.48 20.91
CA GLU A 20 -17.17 -6.13 19.73
C GLU A 20 -15.97 -5.35 19.17
N GLY A 21 -15.42 -4.41 19.95
CA GLY A 21 -14.30 -3.58 19.53
C GLY A 21 -13.03 -4.39 19.26
N VAL A 22 -12.14 -3.81 18.45
CA VAL A 22 -10.92 -4.44 17.98
C VAL A 22 -10.06 -5.01 19.12
N HIS A 23 -9.56 -6.22 18.91
CA HIS A 23 -8.58 -6.86 19.76
C HIS A 23 -7.32 -7.17 18.95
N ALA A 24 -6.15 -6.85 19.50
CA ALA A 24 -4.88 -7.05 18.81
C ALA A 24 -4.65 -8.52 18.39
N VAL A 25 -5.13 -9.48 19.19
CA VAL A 25 -4.99 -10.91 18.87
C VAL A 25 -5.74 -11.29 17.60
N ASP A 26 -6.90 -10.70 17.36
CA ASP A 26 -7.73 -10.97 16.18
C ASP A 26 -7.13 -10.32 14.94
N VAL A 27 -6.62 -9.09 15.07
CA VAL A 27 -5.85 -8.39 14.03
C VAL A 27 -4.65 -9.24 13.58
N PHE A 28 -3.85 -9.75 14.52
CA PHE A 28 -2.70 -10.59 14.19
C PHE A 28 -3.11 -11.93 13.58
N ALA A 29 -4.23 -12.52 14.00
CA ALA A 29 -4.77 -13.72 13.38
C ALA A 29 -5.16 -13.47 11.92
N GLU A 30 -5.76 -12.32 11.63
CA GLU A 30 -6.17 -11.93 10.29
C GLU A 30 -4.98 -11.65 9.37
N PHE A 31 -3.96 -10.95 9.87
CA PHE A 31 -2.69 -10.80 9.18
C PHE A 31 -2.06 -12.16 8.90
N LYS A 32 -1.94 -13.04 9.89
CA LYS A 32 -1.36 -14.37 9.70
C LYS A 32 -2.08 -15.17 8.62
N ARG A 33 -3.41 -15.04 8.54
CA ARG A 33 -4.22 -15.73 7.53
C ARG A 33 -4.01 -15.19 6.11
N ASN A 34 -3.84 -13.88 5.96
CA ASN A 34 -3.91 -13.23 4.65
C ASN A 34 -2.59 -12.60 4.15
N ILE A 35 -1.54 -12.57 4.96
CA ILE A 35 -0.30 -11.87 4.59
C ILE A 35 0.37 -12.49 3.36
N GLU A 36 0.31 -13.81 3.17
CA GLU A 36 0.92 -14.46 2.01
C GLU A 36 0.19 -14.15 0.70
N PRO A 37 -1.15 -14.34 0.56
CA PRO A 37 -1.85 -13.90 -0.64
C PRO A 37 -1.73 -12.39 -0.88
N PHE A 38 -1.67 -11.58 0.19
CA PHE A 38 -1.42 -10.14 0.08
C PHE A 38 -0.04 -9.84 -0.53
N LYS A 39 1.03 -10.51 -0.08
CA LYS A 39 2.37 -10.37 -0.66
C LYS A 39 2.38 -10.74 -2.13
N GLU A 40 1.73 -11.83 -2.52
CA GLU A 40 1.65 -12.25 -3.92
C GLU A 40 0.92 -11.22 -4.79
N LEU A 41 -0.16 -10.62 -4.29
CA LEU A 41 -0.84 -9.51 -4.96
C LEU A 41 0.12 -8.33 -5.20
N ILE A 42 0.86 -7.91 -4.17
CA ILE A 42 1.81 -6.81 -4.27
C ILE A 42 2.96 -7.14 -5.25
N ARG A 43 3.49 -8.38 -5.22
CA ARG A 43 4.51 -8.83 -6.18
C ARG A 43 4.00 -8.82 -7.62
N GLY A 44 2.77 -9.26 -7.84
CA GLY A 44 2.11 -9.22 -9.14
C GLY A 44 1.96 -7.79 -9.65
N ALA A 45 1.49 -6.88 -8.78
CA ALA A 45 1.35 -5.47 -9.10
C ALA A 45 2.70 -4.82 -9.46
N ILE A 46 3.76 -5.08 -8.68
CA ILE A 46 5.12 -4.57 -8.97
C ILE A 46 5.64 -5.11 -10.30
N SER A 47 5.46 -6.41 -10.57
CA SER A 47 5.93 -7.05 -11.81
C SER A 47 5.22 -6.50 -13.06
N ALA A 48 4.01 -5.96 -12.90
CA ALA A 48 3.26 -5.33 -13.98
C ALA A 48 3.67 -3.87 -14.26
N VAL A 49 4.54 -3.27 -13.46
CA VAL A 49 5.03 -1.90 -13.68
C VAL A 49 6.17 -1.92 -14.70
N GLU A 50 5.95 -1.30 -15.86
CA GLU A 50 6.87 -1.33 -17.02
C GLU A 50 8.15 -0.47 -16.86
N GLY A 51 8.38 0.13 -15.68
CA GLY A 51 9.57 0.94 -15.40
C GLY A 51 9.32 2.03 -14.36
N THR A 52 10.28 2.94 -14.19
CA THR A 52 10.21 4.04 -13.22
C THR A 52 9.57 5.32 -13.77
N ASP A 53 9.29 5.37 -15.08
CA ASP A 53 8.70 6.52 -15.76
C ASP A 53 7.38 6.19 -16.48
N THR A 54 6.47 5.54 -15.78
CA THR A 54 5.23 4.99 -16.35
C THR A 54 4.04 5.96 -16.32
N CYS A 55 4.24 7.19 -15.87
CA CYS A 55 3.16 8.02 -15.33
C CYS A 55 3.38 9.51 -15.68
N ALA A 56 2.86 9.92 -16.84
CA ALA A 56 3.09 11.24 -17.42
C ALA A 56 2.60 12.42 -16.55
N ARG A 57 1.70 12.19 -15.59
CA ARG A 57 1.20 13.24 -14.68
C ARG A 57 2.04 13.45 -13.42
N CYS A 58 2.96 12.55 -13.11
CA CYS A 58 3.66 12.55 -11.81
C CYS A 58 5.14 12.89 -11.94
N ARG A 59 5.44 13.86 -12.81
CA ARG A 59 6.77 14.39 -13.09
C ARG A 59 7.23 15.30 -11.94
N VAL A 60 7.85 14.70 -10.93
CA VAL A 60 8.14 15.38 -9.63
C VAL A 60 9.07 16.59 -9.75
N HIS A 61 9.85 16.67 -10.84
CA HIS A 61 10.86 17.69 -11.06
C HIS A 61 10.62 18.52 -12.32
N GLU A 62 9.51 18.30 -13.03
CA GLU A 62 9.22 19.06 -14.25
C GLU A 62 9.07 20.55 -13.93
N GLY A 63 9.81 21.38 -14.67
CA GLY A 63 9.84 22.83 -14.48
C GLY A 63 10.61 23.33 -13.26
N VAL A 64 11.26 22.45 -12.48
CA VAL A 64 12.03 22.81 -11.29
C VAL A 64 13.53 22.73 -11.59
N THR A 65 14.27 23.82 -11.32
CA THR A 65 15.74 23.78 -11.32
C THR A 65 16.22 23.19 -10.01
N LEU A 66 16.89 22.03 -10.07
CA LEU A 66 17.45 21.38 -8.90
C LEU A 66 18.86 21.96 -8.60
N PRO A 67 19.24 22.08 -7.33
CA PRO A 67 20.58 22.54 -6.95
C PRO A 67 21.66 21.44 -7.07
N PHE A 68 21.33 20.31 -7.69
CA PHE A 68 22.18 19.14 -7.91
C PHE A 68 21.68 18.35 -9.13
N ASP A 69 22.55 17.52 -9.70
CA ASP A 69 22.21 16.63 -10.81
C ASP A 69 21.51 15.35 -10.30
N LEU A 70 20.53 14.87 -11.06
CA LEU A 70 19.90 13.57 -10.81
C LEU A 70 20.77 12.44 -11.40
N PRO A 71 20.74 11.23 -10.81
CA PRO A 71 21.42 10.04 -11.35
C PRO A 71 21.02 9.69 -12.78
#